data_AF-A0A3B0VXQ5-F1
#
_entry.id   AF-A0A3B0VXQ5-F1
#
_cell.length_a   1.000
_cell.length_b   1.000
_cell.length_c   1.000
_cell.angle_alpha   90.00
_cell.angle_beta   90.00
_cell.angle_gamma   90.00
#
_symmetry.space_group_name_H-M   'P 1'
#
loop_
_entity.id
_entity.type
_entity.pdbx_description
1 polymer ?
#
loop_
_entity_poly.entity_id
_entity_poly.type
_entity_poly.pdbx_seq_one_letter_code
_entity_poly.pdbx_strand_id
1 'polypeptide(L)' 'MDIWSRIFTYSSAAFGAILLLIVLMVLSNAEDGMLTVEGLQHMEGPLTSFYNFILPFVYIWMALGLFIFGRFLIRLFKK' A
#
# COMPACT_ATOMS: atom_id res chain seq x y z
N MET A 1 8.86 18.88 10.11
CA MET A 1 7.81 18.07 9.46
C MET A 1 6.54 18.23 10.26
N ASP A 2 5.45 18.70 9.63
CA ASP A 2 4.16 18.83 10.31
C ASP A 2 3.58 17.46 10.65
N ILE A 3 2.62 17.44 11.59
CA ILE A 3 2.02 16.19 12.10
C ILE A 3 1.40 15.36 10.98
N TRP A 4 0.80 16.01 9.97
CA TRP A 4 0.17 15.33 8.83
C TRP A 4 1.21 14.65 7.94
N SER A 5 2.28 15.36 7.58
CA SER A 5 3.41 14.78 6.84
C SER A 5 4.06 13.63 7.62
N ARG A 6 4.16 13.74 8.95
CA ARG A 6 4.71 12.66 9.79
C ARG A 6 3.83 11.41 9.77
N ILE A 7 2.52 11.57 9.97
CA ILE A 7 1.55 10.48 9.92
C ILE A 7 1.57 9.82 8.54
N PHE A 8 1.58 10.62 7.48
CA PHE A 8 1.64 10.10 6.12
C PHE A 8 2.90 9.27 5.90
N THR A 9 4.09 9.79 6.20
CA THR A 9 5.35 9.04 6.00
C THR A 9 5.38 7.71 6.78
N TYR A 10 5.03 7.71 8.06
CA TYR A 10 5.06 6.47 8.84
C TYR A 10 3.95 5.48 8.43
N SER A 11 2.76 5.97 8.09
CA SER A 11 1.69 5.11 7.58
C SER A 11 2.05 4.50 6.22
N SER A 12 2.70 5.27 5.32
CA SER A 12 3.22 4.77 4.05
C SER A 12 4.31 3.71 4.24
N ALA A 13 5.23 3.94 5.18
CA ALA A 13 6.29 2.97 5.48
C ALA A 13 5.70 1.65 6.02
N ALA A 14 4.75 1.73 6.96
CA ALA A 14 4.06 0.57 7.48
C ALA A 14 3.26 -0.16 6.39
N PHE A 15 2.53 0.58 5.55
CA PHE A 15 1.79 0.03 4.42
C PHE A 15 2.70 -0.67 3.42
N GLY A 16 3.84 -0.06 3.07
CA GLY A 16 4.86 -0.66 2.21
C GLY A 16 5.43 -1.94 2.80
N ALA A 17 5.72 -1.98 4.11
CA ALA A 17 6.21 -3.17 4.78
C ALA A 17 5.18 -4.32 4.76
N ILE A 18 3.90 -4.02 5.00
CA ILE A 18 2.82 -5.01 4.94
C ILE A 18 2.68 -5.57 3.52
N LEU A 19 2.66 -4.72 2.50
CA LEU A 19 2.59 -5.17 1.10
C LEU A 19 3.81 -6.01 0.71
N LEU A 20 5.01 -5.63 1.15
CA LEU A 20 6.22 -6.41 0.90
C LEU A 20 6.10 -7.82 1.49
N LEU A 21 5.64 -7.96 2.73
CA LEU A 21 5.42 -9.26 3.35
C LEU A 21 4.43 -10.12 2.56
N ILE A 22 3.35 -9.52 2.07
CA ILE A 22 2.35 -10.22 1.26
C ILE A 22 2.94 -10.65 -0.07
N VAL A 23 3.70 -9.79 -0.73
CA VAL A 23 4.40 -10.13 -1.97
C VAL A 23 5.36 -11.30 -1.74
N LEU A 24 6.13 -11.30 -0.65
CA LEU A 24 7.02 -12.41 -0.32
C LEU A 24 6.25 -13.71 -0.04
N MET A 25 5.11 -13.64 0.65
CA MET A 25 4.23 -14.79 0.89
C MET A 25 3.62 -15.32 -0.42
N VAL A 26 3.23 -14.45 -1.35
CA VAL A 26 2.74 -14.85 -2.67
C VAL A 26 3.88 -15.52 -3.45
N LEU A 27 5.07 -14.91 -3.47
CA LEU A 27 6.25 -15.43 -4.16
C LEU A 27 6.75 -16.76 -3.60
N SER A 28 6.49 -17.09 -2.33
CA SER A 28 6.85 -18.42 -1.79
C SER A 28 6.04 -19.56 -2.41
N ASN A 29 4.97 -19.25 -3.15
CA ASN A 29 4.18 -20.22 -3.91
C ASN A 29 4.56 -20.27 -5.39
N ALA A 30 5.66 -19.62 -5.80
CA ALA A 30 6.14 -19.70 -7.17
C ALA A 30 6.75 -21.08 -7.46
N GLU A 31 6.27 -21.73 -8.51
CA GLU A 31 6.82 -22.99 -9.03
C GLU A 31 7.75 -22.68 -10.21
N ASP A 32 8.96 -23.23 -10.19
CA ASP A 32 10.01 -22.97 -11.20
C ASP A 32 10.31 -21.48 -11.45
N GLY A 33 10.15 -20.65 -10.42
CA GLY A 33 10.34 -19.20 -10.49
C GLY A 33 9.20 -18.45 -11.18
N MET A 34 8.08 -19.12 -11.47
CA MET A 34 6.87 -18.53 -12.04
C MET A 34 5.71 -18.62 -11.06
N LEU A 35 4.92 -17.55 -10.99
CA LEU A 35 3.64 -17.57 -10.29
C LEU A 35 2.56 -18.09 -11.24
N THR A 36 1.96 -19.22 -10.91
CA THR A 36 0.83 -19.78 -11.65
C THR A 36 -0.48 -19.46 -10.94
N VAL A 37 -1.57 -19.43 -11.70
CA VAL A 37 -2.91 -19.19 -11.14
C VAL A 37 -3.34 -20.39 -10.28
N GLU A 38 -3.01 -21.62 -10.70
CA GLU A 38 -3.28 -22.81 -9.88
C GLU A 38 -2.52 -22.77 -8.55
N GLY A 39 -1.26 -22.36 -8.55
CA GLY A 39 -0.44 -22.23 -7.34
C GLY A 39 -0.97 -21.20 -6.34
N LEU A 40 -1.75 -20.21 -6.81
CA LEU A 40 -2.32 -19.14 -5.98
C LEU A 40 -3.80 -19.33 -5.63
N GLN A 41 -4.48 -20.32 -6.19
CA GLN A 41 -5.92 -20.54 -5.95
C GLN A 41 -6.25 -20.68 -4.45
N HIS A 42 -5.41 -21.39 -3.69
CA HIS A 42 -5.59 -21.55 -2.26
C HIS A 42 -5.42 -20.24 -1.45
N MET A 43 -4.76 -19.23 -2.04
CA MET A 43 -4.55 -17.90 -1.45
C MET A 43 -5.61 -16.87 -1.85
N GLU A 44 -6.51 -17.19 -2.77
CA GLU A 44 -7.52 -16.25 -3.28
C GLU A 44 -8.38 -15.66 -2.15
N GLY A 45 -8.85 -16.51 -1.24
CA GLY A 45 -9.64 -16.08 -0.07
C GLY A 45 -8.87 -15.09 0.81
N PRO A 46 -7.71 -15.47 1.38
CA PRO A 46 -6.87 -14.57 2.18
C PRO A 46 -6.51 -13.26 1.49
N LEU A 47 -6.13 -13.29 0.20
CA LEU A 47 -5.78 -12.09 -0.57
C LEU A 47 -6.98 -11.18 -0.80
N THR A 48 -8.15 -11.74 -1.09
CA THR A 48 -9.41 -10.99 -1.23
C THR A 48 -9.83 -10.36 0.09
N SER A 49 -9.73 -11.09 1.20
CA SER A 49 -9.99 -10.56 2.54
C SER A 49 -9.04 -9.43 2.89
N PHE A 50 -7.74 -9.59 2.60
CA PHE A 50 -6.75 -8.54 2.80
C PHE A 50 -7.05 -7.30 1.94
N TYR A 51 -7.36 -7.49 0.66
CA TYR A 51 -7.74 -6.41 -0.24
C TYR A 51 -8.93 -5.62 0.31
N ASN A 52 -10.01 -6.31 0.69
CA ASN A 52 -11.20 -5.66 1.23
C ASN A 52 -10.94 -4.95 2.57
N PHE A 53 -10.06 -5.50 3.40
CA PHE A 53 -9.64 -4.88 4.66
C PHE A 53 -8.85 -3.59 4.43
N ILE A 54 -7.93 -3.59 3.46
CA ILE A 54 -7.01 -2.47 3.26
C ILE A 54 -7.56 -1.38 2.33
N LEU A 55 -8.50 -1.73 1.45
CA LEU A 55 -9.15 -0.80 0.52
C LEU A 55 -9.68 0.50 1.18
N PRO A 56 -10.46 0.47 2.28
CA PRO A 56 -10.89 1.70 2.94
C PRO A 56 -9.73 2.53 3.49
N PHE A 57 -8.69 1.88 4.00
CA PHE A 57 -7.48 2.56 4.46
C PHE A 57 -6.75 3.24 3.30
N VAL A 58 -6.64 2.60 2.13
CA VAL A 58 -6.05 3.18 0.93
C VAL A 58 -6.80 4.45 0.51
N TYR A 59 -8.13 4.46 0.53
CA TYR A 59 -8.90 5.66 0.19
C TYR A 59 -8.59 6.84 1.12
N ILE A 60 -8.55 6.60 2.44
CA ILE A 60 -8.21 7.64 3.44
C ILE A 60 -6.75 8.10 3.24
N TRP A 61 -5.84 7.15 3.02
CA TRP A 61 -4.42 7.42 2.83
C TRP A 61 -4.16 8.24 1.56
N MET A 62 -4.85 7.94 0.45
CA MET A 62 -4.77 8.73 -0.79
C MET A 62 -5.27 10.16 -0.58
N ALA A 63 -6.38 10.36 0.12
CA ALA A 63 -6.89 11.69 0.42
C ALA A 63 -5.87 12.52 1.23
N LEU A 64 -5.22 11.91 2.22
CA LEU A 64 -4.14 12.54 2.99
C LEU A 64 -2.92 12.87 2.12
N GLY A 65 -2.54 11.98 1.20
CA GLY A 65 -1.46 12.20 0.25
C GLY A 65 -1.74 13.38 -0.67
N LEU A 66 -2.94 13.46 -1.25
CA LEU A 66 -3.37 14.58 -2.09
C LEU A 66 -3.36 15.90 -1.32
N PHE A 67 -3.80 15.90 -0.05
CA PHE A 67 -3.75 17.09 0.80
C PHE A 67 -2.32 17.60 1.01
N ILE A 68 -1.39 16.71 1.35
CA ILE A 68 0.02 17.07 1.56
C ILE A 68 0.66 17.53 0.26
N PHE A 69 0.39 16.83 -0.84
CA PHE A 69 0.89 17.17 -2.17
C PHE A 69 0.37 18.55 -2.63
N GLY A 70 -0.92 18.83 -2.45
CA GLY A 70 -1.51 20.13 -2.75
C GLY A 70 -0.85 21.25 -1.94
N ARG A 71 -0.61 21.04 -0.64
CA ARG A 71 0.12 22.01 0.21
C ARG A 71 1.56 22.22 -0.30
N PHE A 72 2.23 21.16 -0.74
CA PHE A 72 3.56 21.25 -1.33
C PHE A 72 3.56 22.08 -2.61
N LEU A 73 2.63 21.83 -3.54
CA LEU A 73 2.50 22.60 -4.78
C LEU A 73 2.22 24.08 -4.51
N ILE A 74 1.30 24.40 -3.59
CA ILE A 74 1.02 25.79 -3.22
C ILE A 74 2.29 26.49 -2.75
N ARG A 75 3.09 25.86 -1.88
CA ARG A 75 4.36 26.45 -1.40
C ARG A 75 5.39 26.60 -2.51
N LEU A 76 5.41 25.68 -3.48
CA LEU A 76 6.36 25.71 -4.59
C LEU A 76 6.04 26.84 -5.58
N PHE A 77 4.75 27.09 -5.86
CA PHE A 77 4.32 28.06 -6.87
C PHE A 77 3.97 29.45 -6.31
N LYS A 78 3.67 29.61 -5.02
CA LYS A 78 3.49 30.92 -4.36
C LYS A 78 4.81 31.59 -3.96
N LYS A 79 5.91 31.30 -4.66
CA LYS A 79 7.18 31.99 -4.42
C LYS A 79 7.10 33.44 -4.86
#